data_AF-A0A0S7B7W5-F1
#
_entry.id   AF-A0A0S7B7W5-F1
#
_cell.length_a   1.000
_cell.length_b   1.000
_cell.length_c   1.000
_cell.angle_alpha   90.00
_cell.angle_beta   90.00
_cell.angle_gamma   90.00
#
_symmetry.space_group_name_H-M   'P 1'
#
loop_
_entity.id
_entity.type
_entity.pdbx_description
1 polymer ?
#
loop_
_entity_poly.entity_id
_entity_poly.type
_entity_poly.pdbx_seq_one_letter_code
_entity_poly.pdbx_strand_id
1 'polypeptide(L)'
;MRNRAKRNKKGKMKFNWFQITQESRSKWEEICPPNEFRVISGSAMPSLSAILPPKLTNKFHSVVIAGSPVAGGTVYYMANGNRIDASGSAIDQMPFGIAFVGQNASGSACLIQHGDYENRTTYPPADFWTQIRQSGIYNYYPLQELPEKPAGKLSELKVKSQLNAFEILRTQIEPLIENDADSTES
;
A
#
# COMPACT_ATOMS: atom_id res chain seq x y z
N MET A 1 29.02 32.71 20.40
CA MET A 1 28.35 32.07 19.25
C MET A 1 28.27 30.57 19.50
N ARG A 2 27.09 30.02 19.83
CA ARG A 2 26.89 28.56 19.95
C ARG A 2 26.26 28.06 18.67
N ASN A 3 27.04 27.30 17.89
CA ASN A 3 26.57 26.59 16.70
C ASN A 3 25.50 25.56 17.10
N ARG A 4 24.24 25.89 16.84
CA ARG A 4 23.12 24.96 16.96
C ARG A 4 23.13 24.09 15.70
N ALA A 5 23.81 22.94 15.78
CA ALA A 5 23.72 21.92 14.74
C ALA A 5 22.23 21.61 14.49
N LYS A 6 21.78 21.85 13.25
CA LYS A 6 20.46 21.43 12.77
C LYS A 6 20.43 19.91 12.84
N ARG A 7 19.87 19.38 13.92
CA ARG A 7 19.56 17.96 14.07
C ARG A 7 18.53 17.62 13.00
N ASN A 8 18.97 17.03 11.89
CA ASN A 8 18.11 16.46 10.86
C ASN A 8 17.21 15.41 11.53
N LYS A 9 15.96 15.78 11.78
CA LYS A 9 14.94 14.88 12.31
C LYS A 9 14.49 14.02 11.13
N LYS A 10 15.21 12.94 10.81
CA LYS A 10 14.63 11.87 9.99
C LYS A 10 13.34 11.44 10.70
N GLY A 11 12.20 11.73 10.09
CA GLY A 11 10.91 11.35 10.65
C GLY A 11 10.86 9.84 10.75
N LYS A 12 10.63 9.30 11.96
CA LYS A 12 10.38 7.87 12.13
C LYS A 12 9.16 7.49 11.31
N MET A 13 9.20 6.35 10.61
CA MET A 13 8.05 5.85 9.87
C MET A 13 6.82 5.75 10.79
N LYS A 14 5.64 6.10 10.24
CA LYS A 14 4.39 6.09 10.99
C LYS A 14 3.45 5.03 10.44
N PHE A 15 2.99 4.17 11.34
CA PHE A 15 2.02 3.11 11.07
C PHE A 15 0.71 3.40 11.81
N ASN A 16 -0.41 3.22 11.13
CA ASN A 16 -1.74 3.21 11.74
C ASN A 16 -2.29 1.79 11.67
N TRP A 17 -2.74 1.29 12.81
CA TRP A 17 -3.27 -0.06 12.95
C TRP A 17 -4.79 -0.04 12.98
N PHE A 18 -5.40 -1.00 12.30
CA PHE A 18 -6.84 -1.18 12.21
C PHE A 18 -7.17 -2.55 12.76
N GLN A 19 -8.08 -2.61 13.73
CA GLN A 19 -8.64 -3.88 14.19
C GLN A 19 -9.55 -4.43 13.10
N ILE A 20 -9.35 -5.70 12.77
CA ILE A 20 -10.05 -6.39 11.69
C ILE A 20 -10.73 -7.61 12.27
N THR A 21 -12.06 -7.59 12.28
CA THR A 21 -12.87 -8.70 12.82
C THR A 21 -13.71 -9.41 11.76
N GLN A 22 -13.86 -8.82 10.55
CA GLN A 22 -14.76 -9.31 9.50
C GLN A 22 -14.20 -9.13 8.07
N GLU A 23 -12.89 -9.20 7.90
CA GLU A 23 -12.30 -9.24 6.55
C GLU A 23 -12.40 -10.65 5.96
N SER A 24 -12.74 -10.73 4.67
CA SER A 24 -12.85 -12.01 3.97
C SER A 24 -11.70 -12.17 2.99
N ARG A 25 -10.92 -13.23 3.18
CA ARG A 25 -9.87 -13.64 2.24
C ARG A 25 -10.40 -13.76 0.81
N SER A 26 -11.61 -14.29 0.64
CA SER A 26 -12.21 -14.49 -0.68
C SER A 26 -12.38 -13.18 -1.47
N LYS A 27 -12.67 -12.06 -0.79
CA LYS A 27 -12.81 -10.75 -1.43
C LYS A 27 -11.47 -10.23 -1.95
N TRP A 28 -10.40 -10.47 -1.19
CA TRP A 28 -9.05 -10.16 -1.62
C TRP A 28 -8.62 -11.02 -2.80
N GLU A 29 -8.91 -12.32 -2.76
CA GLU A 29 -8.59 -13.27 -3.84
C GLU A 29 -9.36 -12.99 -5.13
N GLU A 30 -10.63 -12.58 -5.03
CA GLU A 30 -11.46 -12.19 -6.17
C GLU A 30 -10.85 -10.99 -6.92
N ILE A 31 -10.30 -10.04 -6.18
CA ILE A 31 -9.63 -8.88 -6.76
C ILE A 31 -8.23 -9.26 -7.25
N CYS A 32 -7.45 -9.97 -6.44
CA CYS A 32 -6.07 -10.34 -6.73
C CYS A 32 -5.77 -11.75 -6.17
N PRO A 33 -5.66 -12.78 -7.05
CA PRO A 33 -5.27 -14.11 -6.62
C PRO A 33 -3.92 -14.13 -5.90
N PRO A 34 -3.66 -15.10 -5.01
CA PRO A 34 -2.35 -15.27 -4.41
C PRO A 34 -1.28 -15.48 -5.49
N ASN A 35 -0.07 -14.98 -5.22
CA ASN A 35 1.09 -14.98 -6.11
C ASN A 35 0.93 -14.11 -7.36
N GLU A 36 0.04 -13.12 -7.32
CA GLU A 36 -0.22 -12.18 -8.40
C GLU A 36 -0.23 -10.73 -7.92
N PHE A 37 -0.21 -9.81 -8.88
CA PHE A 37 -0.52 -8.40 -8.65
C PHE A 37 -1.60 -7.91 -9.63
N ARG A 38 -2.28 -6.82 -9.25
CA ARG A 38 -3.27 -6.09 -10.04
C ARG A 38 -3.13 -4.58 -9.85
N VAL A 39 -3.38 -3.82 -10.90
CA VAL A 39 -3.52 -2.36 -10.88
C VAL A 39 -4.99 -2.01 -11.04
N ILE A 40 -5.55 -1.30 -10.07
CA ILE A 40 -6.94 -0.85 -10.08
C ILE A 40 -6.95 0.68 -10.20
N SER A 41 -7.67 1.21 -11.18
CA SER A 41 -7.73 2.65 -11.44
C SER A 41 -9.08 3.08 -12.03
N GLY A 42 -9.37 4.37 -12.00
CA GLY A 42 -10.52 4.95 -12.68
C GLY A 42 -11.85 4.33 -12.25
N SER A 43 -12.64 3.88 -13.22
CA SER A 43 -13.98 3.31 -12.99
C SER A 43 -13.99 2.01 -12.19
N ALA A 44 -12.84 1.34 -12.02
CA ALA A 44 -12.74 0.12 -11.23
C ALA A 44 -12.51 0.41 -9.72
N MET A 45 -12.17 1.64 -9.32
CA MET A 45 -11.92 2.00 -7.92
C MET A 45 -13.05 1.63 -6.93
N PRO A 46 -14.35 1.72 -7.29
CA PRO A 46 -15.44 1.32 -6.40
C PRO A 46 -15.40 -0.15 -5.95
N SER A 47 -14.78 -1.07 -6.71
CA SER A 47 -14.65 -2.48 -6.31
C SER A 47 -13.80 -2.65 -5.05
N LEU A 48 -12.92 -1.69 -4.75
CA LEU A 48 -12.06 -1.72 -3.57
C LEU A 48 -12.80 -1.44 -2.26
N SER A 49 -14.02 -0.93 -2.32
CA SER A 49 -14.84 -0.70 -1.12
C SER A 49 -15.12 -1.99 -0.32
N ALA A 50 -14.95 -3.15 -0.95
CA ALA A 50 -15.09 -4.45 -0.33
C ALA A 50 -13.91 -4.85 0.59
N ILE A 51 -12.73 -4.23 0.40
CA ILE A 51 -11.46 -4.58 1.07
C ILE A 51 -10.72 -3.37 1.67
N LEU A 52 -11.13 -2.15 1.35
CA LEU A 52 -10.54 -0.91 1.84
C LEU A 52 -11.62 0.06 2.32
N PRO A 53 -11.38 0.79 3.43
CA PRO A 53 -12.26 1.86 3.88
C PRO A 53 -12.47 2.92 2.79
N PRO A 54 -13.71 3.40 2.55
CA PRO A 54 -13.99 4.46 1.57
C PRO A 54 -13.16 5.74 1.76
N LYS A 55 -12.80 6.05 3.01
CA LYS A 55 -11.93 7.20 3.35
C LYS A 55 -10.51 7.09 2.78
N LEU A 56 -10.04 5.88 2.49
CA LEU A 56 -8.76 5.64 1.82
C LEU A 56 -8.93 5.68 0.31
N THR A 57 -9.87 4.92 -0.24
CA THR A 57 -10.06 4.81 -1.71
C THR A 57 -10.37 6.15 -2.37
N ASN A 58 -11.10 7.05 -1.71
CA ASN A 58 -11.39 8.40 -2.20
C ASN A 58 -10.14 9.29 -2.40
N LYS A 59 -8.98 8.89 -1.85
CA LYS A 59 -7.72 9.65 -2.00
C LYS A 59 -6.86 9.12 -3.14
N PHE A 60 -7.14 7.93 -3.65
CA PHE A 60 -6.26 7.22 -4.56
C PHE A 60 -6.68 7.45 -6.01
N HIS A 61 -5.68 7.57 -6.87
CA HIS A 61 -5.88 7.65 -8.33
C HIS A 61 -5.74 6.25 -8.94
N SER A 62 -4.86 5.44 -8.35
CA SER A 62 -4.69 4.03 -8.66
C SER A 62 -4.25 3.27 -7.41
N VAL A 63 -4.47 1.96 -7.39
CA VAL A 63 -4.06 1.06 -6.31
C VAL A 63 -3.35 -0.14 -6.92
N VAL A 64 -2.16 -0.46 -6.43
CA VAL A 64 -1.48 -1.72 -6.74
C VAL A 64 -1.82 -2.72 -5.64
N ILE A 65 -2.44 -3.83 -6.00
CA ILE A 65 -2.74 -4.93 -5.10
C ILE A 65 -1.77 -6.06 -5.38
N ALA A 66 -1.20 -6.65 -4.34
CA ALA A 66 -0.29 -7.78 -4.42
C ALA A 66 -0.63 -8.80 -3.33
N GLY A 67 -0.66 -10.09 -3.69
CA GLY A 67 -0.86 -11.20 -2.76
C GLY A 67 0.34 -12.13 -2.76
N SER A 68 0.99 -12.33 -1.61
CA SER A 68 2.14 -13.22 -1.45
C SER A 68 1.80 -14.36 -0.48
N PRO A 69 1.63 -15.60 -0.98
CA PRO A 69 1.50 -16.76 -0.11
C PRO A 69 2.87 -17.14 0.48
N VAL A 70 2.87 -17.57 1.73
CA VAL A 70 4.04 -18.15 2.41
C VAL A 70 3.71 -19.55 2.94
N ALA A 71 4.71 -20.24 3.48
CA ALA A 71 4.50 -21.55 4.11
C ALA A 71 3.48 -21.46 5.28
N GLY A 72 2.82 -22.58 5.59
CA GLY A 72 1.83 -22.63 6.68
C GLY A 72 0.44 -22.10 6.31
N GLY A 73 0.17 -21.84 5.02
CA GLY A 73 -1.16 -21.41 4.56
C GLY A 73 -1.46 -19.93 4.77
N THR A 74 -0.45 -19.14 5.17
CA THR A 74 -0.54 -17.70 5.35
C THR A 74 -0.42 -16.97 4.01
N VAL A 75 -1.23 -15.94 3.80
CA VAL A 75 -1.14 -15.05 2.64
C VAL A 75 -1.10 -13.61 3.11
N TYR A 76 -0.06 -12.88 2.69
CA TYR A 76 0.05 -11.44 2.91
C TYR A 76 -0.51 -10.69 1.71
N TYR A 77 -1.37 -9.72 1.98
CA TYR A 77 -1.89 -8.81 0.98
C TYR A 77 -1.41 -7.39 1.24
N MET A 78 -1.10 -6.69 0.14
CA MET A 78 -0.90 -5.25 0.13
C MET A 78 -1.89 -4.64 -0.86
N ALA A 79 -2.49 -3.51 -0.48
CA ALA A 79 -3.11 -2.56 -1.38
C ALA A 79 -2.40 -1.20 -1.23
N ASN A 80 -1.57 -0.86 -2.20
CA ASN A 80 -0.81 0.38 -2.20
C ASN A 80 -1.50 1.46 -3.02
N GLY A 81 -2.13 2.41 -2.30
CA GLY A 81 -2.79 3.55 -2.92
C GLY A 81 -1.79 4.58 -3.40
N ASN A 82 -1.77 4.81 -4.71
CA ASN A 82 -0.97 5.85 -5.34
C ASN A 82 -1.85 7.07 -5.56
N ARG A 83 -1.40 8.23 -5.09
CA ARG A 83 -2.16 9.47 -5.16
C ARG A 83 -1.31 10.62 -5.68
N ILE A 84 -1.96 11.46 -6.46
CA ILE A 84 -1.47 12.79 -6.76
C ILE A 84 -1.98 13.71 -5.65
N ASP A 85 -1.08 14.24 -4.83
CA ASP A 85 -1.37 15.17 -3.75
C ASP A 85 -0.95 16.58 -4.17
N ALA A 86 -1.81 17.23 -4.97
CA ALA A 86 -1.59 18.59 -5.44
C ALA A 86 -1.49 19.64 -4.31
N SER A 87 -1.99 19.32 -3.11
CA SER A 87 -1.86 20.21 -1.94
C SER A 87 -0.48 20.10 -1.29
N GLY A 88 0.10 18.90 -1.29
CA GLY A 88 1.46 18.62 -0.83
C GLY A 88 2.53 18.75 -1.92
N SER A 89 2.14 19.11 -3.15
CA SER A 89 3.01 19.13 -4.33
C SER A 89 3.79 17.82 -4.50
N ALA A 90 3.11 16.69 -4.29
CA ALA A 90 3.73 15.38 -4.27
C ALA A 90 2.89 14.30 -4.99
N ILE A 91 3.57 13.31 -5.55
CA ILE A 91 3.00 12.01 -5.89
C ILE A 91 3.37 11.07 -4.75
N ASP A 92 2.40 10.34 -4.21
CA ASP A 92 2.56 9.68 -2.91
C ASP A 92 1.96 8.28 -2.86
N GLN A 93 2.64 7.38 -2.14
CA GLN A 93 2.17 6.03 -1.83
C GLN A 93 1.60 5.95 -0.42
N MET A 94 0.47 5.23 -0.28
CA MET A 94 -0.17 4.89 0.99
C MET A 94 -0.47 3.39 1.05
N PRO A 95 0.54 2.55 1.36
CA PRO A 95 0.39 1.11 1.50
C PRO A 95 -0.49 0.72 2.68
N PHE A 96 -1.50 -0.10 2.41
CA PHE A 96 -2.30 -0.83 3.39
C PHE A 96 -1.99 -2.32 3.28
N GLY A 97 -1.80 -3.02 4.40
CA GLY A 97 -1.49 -4.44 4.42
C GLY A 97 -2.31 -5.21 5.45
N ILE A 98 -2.56 -6.47 5.12
CA ILE A 98 -3.27 -7.43 5.97
C ILE A 98 -2.72 -8.83 5.69
N ALA A 99 -2.82 -9.76 6.64
CA ALA A 99 -2.53 -11.15 6.41
C ALA A 99 -3.72 -12.05 6.73
N PHE A 100 -3.75 -13.22 6.12
CA PHE A 100 -4.72 -14.28 6.39
C PHE A 100 -3.98 -15.58 6.72
N VAL A 101 -4.36 -16.25 7.81
CA VAL A 101 -3.92 -17.61 8.15
C VAL A 101 -5.07 -18.56 7.85
N GLY A 102 -4.92 -19.40 6.83
CA GLY A 102 -6.07 -20.14 6.29
C GLY A 102 -7.12 -19.16 5.77
N GLN A 103 -8.34 -19.18 6.32
CA GLN A 103 -9.41 -18.23 5.96
C GLN A 103 -9.55 -17.06 6.95
N ASN A 104 -8.79 -17.06 8.05
CA ASN A 104 -8.93 -16.08 9.12
C ASN A 104 -7.97 -14.91 8.90
N ALA A 105 -8.45 -13.68 9.05
CA ALA A 105 -7.58 -12.50 9.05
C ALA A 105 -6.68 -12.48 10.30
N SER A 106 -5.51 -11.84 10.20
CA SER A 106 -4.52 -11.69 11.28
C SER A 106 -4.95 -10.80 12.46
N GLY A 107 -6.25 -10.52 12.62
CA GLY A 107 -6.82 -9.66 13.66
C GLY A 107 -6.51 -8.16 13.50
N SER A 108 -5.43 -7.78 12.82
CA SER A 108 -5.03 -6.40 12.58
C SER A 108 -4.49 -6.18 11.17
N ALA A 109 -4.83 -5.01 10.61
CA ALA A 109 -4.26 -4.49 9.36
C ALA A 109 -3.43 -3.22 9.62
N CYS A 110 -2.47 -2.94 8.75
CA CYS A 110 -1.50 -1.87 8.90
C CYS A 110 -1.55 -0.91 7.70
N LEU A 111 -1.63 0.39 7.97
CA LEU A 111 -1.41 1.45 6.97
C LEU A 111 -0.09 2.16 7.25
N ILE A 112 0.77 2.25 6.24
CA ILE A 112 1.96 3.11 6.28
C ILE A 112 1.52 4.55 5.96
N GLN A 113 1.38 5.38 7.00
CA GLN A 113 0.97 6.79 6.85
C GLN A 113 2.13 7.69 6.41
N HIS A 114 3.34 7.43 6.94
CA HIS A 114 4.58 8.09 6.53
C HIS A 114 5.66 7.03 6.38
N GLY A 115 5.95 6.63 5.14
CA GLY A 115 7.04 5.72 4.82
C GLY A 115 8.35 6.47 4.59
N ASP A 116 9.47 5.87 4.98
CA ASP A 116 10.83 6.36 4.71
C ASP A 116 11.54 5.33 3.83
N TYR A 117 11.04 5.17 2.60
CA TYR A 117 11.63 4.30 1.59
C TYR A 117 11.70 5.01 0.24
N GLU A 118 12.68 4.58 -0.57
CA GLU A 118 12.97 5.19 -1.86
C GLU A 118 11.74 5.15 -2.79
N ASN A 119 11.48 6.27 -3.47
CA ASN A 119 10.35 6.44 -4.37
C ASN A 119 8.99 6.14 -3.70
N ARG A 120 8.86 6.40 -2.39
CA ARG A 120 7.55 6.44 -1.70
C ARG A 120 6.77 7.70 -2.03
N THR A 121 7.50 8.82 -2.12
CA THR A 121 6.98 10.13 -2.46
C THR A 121 7.91 10.75 -3.51
N THR A 122 7.33 11.17 -4.62
CA THR A 122 8.03 11.90 -5.68
C THR A 122 7.57 13.35 -5.68
N TYR A 123 8.51 14.29 -5.83
CA TYR A 123 8.24 15.73 -5.90
C TYR A 123 8.50 16.24 -7.32
N PRO A 124 7.49 16.25 -8.20
CA PRO A 124 7.57 16.91 -9.50
C PRO A 124 7.96 18.39 -9.39
N PRO A 125 8.58 18.97 -10.44
CA PRO A 125 8.91 20.39 -10.47
C PRO A 125 7.65 21.28 -10.39
N ALA A 126 7.80 22.54 -10.02
CA ALA A 126 6.65 23.40 -9.71
C ALA A 126 5.69 23.63 -10.90
N ASP A 127 6.23 23.68 -12.12
CA ASP A 127 5.50 23.85 -13.38
C ASP A 127 4.63 22.64 -13.75
N PHE A 128 5.01 21.43 -13.32
CA PHE A 128 4.21 20.22 -13.46
C PHE A 128 2.78 20.41 -12.96
N TRP A 129 2.62 21.01 -11.79
CA TRP A 129 1.32 21.16 -11.15
C TRP A 129 0.39 22.09 -11.93
N THR A 130 0.96 23.13 -12.54
CA THR A 130 0.23 24.03 -13.43
C THR A 130 -0.22 23.29 -14.69
N GLN A 131 0.69 22.52 -15.31
CA GLN A 131 0.42 21.77 -16.54
C GLN A 131 -0.62 20.66 -16.34
N ILE A 132 -0.53 19.89 -15.26
CA ILE A 132 -1.49 18.82 -14.95
C ILE A 132 -2.90 19.39 -14.69
N ARG A 133 -3.00 20.51 -13.97
CA ARG A 133 -4.29 21.17 -13.72
C ARG A 133 -4.90 21.71 -15.01
N GLN A 134 -4.11 22.33 -15.88
CA GLN A 134 -4.58 22.92 -17.14
C GLN A 134 -4.95 21.87 -18.20
N SER A 135 -4.28 20.73 -18.21
CA SER A 135 -4.50 19.66 -19.20
C SER A 135 -5.70 18.76 -18.90
N GLY A 136 -6.24 18.80 -17.66
CA GLY A 136 -7.35 17.94 -17.25
C GLY A 136 -6.99 16.45 -17.09
N ILE A 137 -5.72 16.08 -17.27
CA ILE A 137 -5.26 14.68 -17.15
C ILE A 137 -4.98 14.26 -15.71
N TYR A 138 -5.35 15.08 -14.72
CA TYR A 138 -5.09 14.82 -13.30
C TYR A 138 -5.49 13.40 -12.87
N ASN A 139 -6.65 12.90 -13.33
CA ASN A 139 -7.13 11.56 -13.00
C ASN A 139 -6.48 10.43 -13.82
N TYR A 140 -5.69 10.77 -14.84
CA TYR A 140 -5.13 9.84 -15.84
C TYR A 140 -3.61 9.94 -15.97
N TYR A 141 -2.96 10.75 -15.14
CA TYR A 141 -1.53 10.97 -15.25
C TYR A 141 -0.77 9.65 -15.00
N PRO A 142 0.13 9.26 -15.92
CA PRO A 142 0.88 8.01 -15.79
C PRO A 142 1.86 8.10 -14.62
N LEU A 143 1.53 7.45 -13.52
CA LEU A 143 2.40 7.37 -12.35
C LEU A 143 3.51 6.36 -12.63
N GLN A 144 4.77 6.80 -12.55
CA GLN A 144 5.96 5.94 -12.72
C GLN A 144 6.06 4.84 -11.66
N GLU A 145 5.29 4.98 -10.58
CA GLU A 145 5.24 4.06 -9.46
C GLU A 145 4.31 2.86 -9.70
N LEU A 146 3.71 2.80 -10.90
CA LEU A 146 2.86 1.69 -11.35
C LEU A 146 3.66 0.72 -12.23
N PRO A 147 3.35 -0.59 -12.14
CA PRO A 147 3.90 -1.55 -13.10
C PRO A 147 3.34 -1.28 -14.50
N GLU A 148 4.14 -1.61 -15.52
CA GLU A 148 3.75 -1.44 -16.94
C GLU A 148 2.54 -2.28 -17.32
N LYS A 149 2.45 -3.49 -16.78
CA LYS A 149 1.30 -4.38 -16.97
C LYS A 149 0.24 -4.08 -15.89
N PRO A 150 -1.05 -4.08 -16.23
CA PRO A 150 -2.13 -3.91 -15.25
C PRO A 150 -2.33 -5.15 -14.36
N ALA A 151 -1.75 -6.30 -14.72
CA ALA A 151 -1.84 -7.54 -13.98
C ALA A 151 -0.65 -8.45 -14.35
N GLY A 152 -0.27 -9.34 -13.44
CA GLY A 152 0.77 -10.33 -13.69
C GLY A 152 1.07 -11.18 -12.47
N LYS A 153 2.07 -12.05 -12.59
CA LYS A 153 2.61 -12.79 -11.44
C LYS A 153 3.36 -11.83 -10.51
N LEU A 154 3.33 -12.11 -9.21
CA LEU A 154 4.04 -11.27 -8.23
C LEU A 154 5.54 -11.17 -8.55
N SER A 155 6.14 -12.24 -9.10
CA SER A 155 7.53 -12.27 -9.57
C SER A 155 7.82 -11.31 -10.75
N GLU A 156 6.79 -10.85 -11.46
CA GLU A 156 6.91 -9.86 -12.54
C GLU A 156 6.78 -8.41 -12.03
N LEU A 157 6.39 -8.20 -10.76
CA LEU A 157 6.30 -6.88 -10.16
C LEU A 157 7.71 -6.33 -9.90
N LYS A 158 8.23 -5.54 -10.85
CA LYS A 158 9.59 -5.00 -10.82
C LYS A 158 9.69 -3.54 -10.32
N VAL A 159 8.62 -3.01 -9.73
CA VAL A 159 8.61 -1.64 -9.20
C VAL A 159 9.14 -1.64 -7.76
N LYS A 160 10.36 -1.14 -7.58
CA LYS A 160 11.08 -1.18 -6.30
C LYS A 160 10.31 -0.61 -5.11
N SER A 161 9.61 0.51 -5.28
CA SER A 161 8.84 1.13 -4.19
C SER A 161 7.64 0.27 -3.75
N GLN A 162 7.00 -0.44 -4.68
CA GLN A 162 5.92 -1.39 -4.38
C GLN A 162 6.45 -2.59 -3.59
N LEU A 163 7.61 -3.14 -3.99
CA LEU A 163 8.25 -4.25 -3.27
C LEU A 163 8.69 -3.83 -1.86
N ASN A 164 9.30 -2.65 -1.72
CA ASN A 164 9.70 -2.11 -0.42
C ASN A 164 8.50 -1.92 0.50
N ALA A 165 7.41 -1.34 0.00
CA ALA A 165 6.17 -1.18 0.75
C ALA A 165 5.61 -2.53 1.23
N PHE A 166 5.62 -3.53 0.35
CA PHE A 166 5.16 -4.88 0.67
C PHE A 166 5.98 -5.51 1.80
N GLU A 167 7.31 -5.49 1.69
CA GLU A 167 8.19 -6.09 2.71
C GLU A 167 8.10 -5.37 4.06
N ILE A 168 7.95 -4.05 4.07
CA ILE A 168 7.73 -3.29 5.30
C ILE A 168 6.43 -3.74 5.96
N LEU A 169 5.32 -3.82 5.20
CA LEU A 169 4.04 -4.30 5.73
C LEU A 169 4.13 -5.72 6.27
N ARG A 170 4.75 -6.64 5.52
CA ARG A 170 4.95 -8.03 5.94
C ARG A 170 5.70 -8.09 7.28
N THR A 171 6.83 -7.39 7.39
CA THR A 171 7.65 -7.34 8.62
C THR A 171 6.90 -6.77 9.82
N GLN A 172 5.94 -5.87 9.60
CA GLN A 172 5.11 -5.34 10.70
C GLN A 172 4.01 -6.32 11.13
N ILE A 173 3.42 -7.06 10.19
CA ILE A 173 2.25 -7.92 10.44
C ILE A 173 2.67 -9.31 10.93
N GLU A 174 3.78 -9.84 10.43
CA GLU A 174 4.29 -11.20 10.72
C GLU A 174 4.35 -11.52 12.23
N PRO A 175 4.90 -10.65 13.11
CA PRO A 175 4.94 -10.95 14.55
C PRO A 175 3.56 -11.08 15.20
N LEU A 176 2.50 -10.49 14.63
CA LEU A 176 1.15 -10.59 15.18
C LEU A 176 0.55 -11.99 14.94
N ILE A 177 1.00 -12.68 13.90
CA ILE A 177 0.52 -14.02 13.56
C ILE A 177 1.21 -15.08 14.42
N GLU A 178 2.52 -14.93 14.64
CA GLU A 178 3.32 -15.88 15.43
C GLU A 178 2.86 -15.90 16.90
N ASN A 179 2.58 -14.74 17.49
CA ASN A 179 2.15 -14.66 18.90
C ASN A 179 0.73 -15.23 19.13
N ASP A 180 -0.13 -15.25 18.12
CA ASP A 180 -1.47 -15.84 18.24
C ASP A 180 -1.39 -17.38 18.21
N ALA A 181 -0.45 -17.96 17.45
CA ALA A 181 -0.26 -19.42 17.38
C ALA A 181 0.18 -20.02 18.72
N ASP A 182 1.08 -19.34 19.44
CA ASP A 182 1.58 -19.77 20.76
C ASP A 182 0.52 -19.67 21.87
N SER A 183 -0.54 -18.85 21.66
CA SER A 183 -1.60 -18.65 22.66
C SER A 183 -2.70 -19.73 22.63
N THR A 184 -2.70 -20.60 21.61
CA THR A 184 -3.69 -21.67 21.45
C THR A 184 -3.23 -23.05 21.97
N GLU A 185 -2.02 -23.17 22.52
CA GLU A 185 -1.48 -24.43 23.08
C GLU A 185 -1.46 -24.52 24.62
N SER A 186 -2.14 -23.62 25.34
CA SER A 186 -2.22 -23.63 26.82
C SER A 186 -3.55 -24.10 27.39
#